data_AF-M7T2B4-F1
#
_entry.id   AF-M7T2B4-F1
#
_cell.length_a   1.000
_cell.length_b   1.000
_cell.length_c   1.000
_cell.angle_alpha   90.00
_cell.angle_beta   90.00
_cell.angle_gamma   90.00
#
_symmetry.space_group_name_H-M   'P 1'
#
loop_
_entity.id
_entity.type
_entity.pdbx_description
1 polymer ?
#
loop_
_entity_poly.entity_id
_entity_poly.type
_entity_poly.pdbx_seq_one_letter_code
_entity_poly.pdbx_strand_id
1 'polypeptide(L)'
;MLEVDDTVQNINQASSSKSNVPARSSYDTFHAYKPETPITIHEVMWRFKAVLSDMQQLQEAVREAWEAYAAKTLDLAAAAMTVNTAIKVAKSIEDDLVSFVEESKVSSNPENCRIVSDELKLAPAVAKKLLEHDNPYLELFSMLHHDVTRRPVSVTNYLAQWDNDLYDEQYDSLDAVMIPAYTTLSAFHFRYTVKVDMRGKSIKAEEGDFGTYEPEADRQSMSGKEKWLQHRALAMEAITEISVLANGTGGFIAVDELTNGIKELLQAKRVRLSMVFALQTLLIAHRVLGAKAYMPFLDLRTWLKRTHGSITGVRSWLRDTDVRNTAWGPEHTSQLD
;
A
#
# COMPACT_ATOMS: atom_id res chain seq x y z
N MET A 1 -3.90 -21.60 89.60
CA MET A 1 -4.05 -20.30 90.29
C MET A 1 -2.97 -19.41 89.71
N LEU A 2 -3.40 -18.47 88.86
CA LEU A 2 -2.71 -17.55 87.94
C LEU A 2 -1.88 -16.50 88.72
N GLU A 3 -0.97 -15.68 88.20
CA GLU A 3 -0.20 -15.52 86.95
C GLU A 3 0.92 -14.51 87.31
N VAL A 4 1.99 -14.51 86.51
CA VAL A 4 3.18 -13.66 86.61
C VAL A 4 3.03 -12.49 85.63
N ASP A 5 3.40 -11.25 85.99
CA ASP A 5 4.34 -10.46 85.19
C ASP A 5 4.75 -9.13 85.85
N ASP A 6 6.04 -8.81 85.77
CA ASP A 6 6.65 -7.59 86.30
C ASP A 6 7.03 -6.61 85.18
N THR A 7 6.31 -5.50 85.22
CA THR A 7 6.60 -4.11 84.80
C THR A 7 8.08 -3.70 84.72
N VAL A 8 8.42 -2.78 83.80
CA VAL A 8 8.67 -1.35 84.12
C VAL A 8 8.99 -0.54 82.84
N GLN A 9 8.24 0.57 82.69
CA GLN A 9 8.37 1.66 81.72
C GLN A 9 9.36 2.75 82.17
N ASN A 10 9.90 3.52 81.21
CA ASN A 10 9.78 5.01 81.09
C ASN A 10 10.90 5.55 80.16
N ILE A 11 10.63 6.16 78.99
CA ILE A 11 10.05 7.48 78.64
C ILE A 11 11.05 8.68 78.69
N ASN A 12 11.54 9.02 77.48
CA ASN A 12 11.66 10.33 76.79
C ASN A 12 12.71 11.45 77.10
N GLN A 13 13.14 12.05 75.95
CA GLN A 13 13.64 13.41 75.61
C GLN A 13 15.18 13.65 75.61
N ALA A 14 15.85 14.30 74.65
CA ALA A 14 15.53 14.87 73.32
C ALA A 14 16.83 15.26 72.52
N SER A 15 16.75 15.24 71.18
CA SER A 15 17.39 16.11 70.16
C SER A 15 18.92 16.14 69.86
N SER A 16 19.34 15.69 68.67
CA SER A 16 19.83 16.53 67.54
C SER A 16 20.49 15.69 66.42
N SER A 17 20.59 16.27 65.24
CA SER A 17 20.59 15.70 63.89
C SER A 17 21.95 15.27 63.32
N LYS A 18 21.95 14.32 62.36
CA LYS A 18 22.50 14.47 60.99
C LYS A 18 22.29 13.24 60.11
N SER A 19 21.87 13.53 58.88
CA SER A 19 21.74 12.69 57.69
C SER A 19 22.98 11.81 57.39
N ASN A 20 22.77 10.56 56.97
CA ASN A 20 23.58 9.91 55.95
C ASN A 20 22.86 8.71 55.32
N VAL A 21 22.56 8.84 54.03
CA VAL A 21 22.01 7.81 53.13
C VAL A 21 23.14 6.86 52.70
N PRO A 22 22.98 5.52 52.77
CA PRO A 22 23.91 4.59 52.14
C PRO A 22 23.51 4.22 50.70
N ALA A 23 24.52 3.79 49.95
CA ALA A 23 24.64 3.83 48.51
C ALA A 23 23.90 2.73 47.72
N ARG A 24 23.38 3.16 46.56
CA ARG A 24 23.42 2.54 45.22
C ARG A 24 23.37 1.00 45.12
N SER A 25 22.17 0.47 44.88
CA SER A 25 21.96 -0.90 44.41
C SER A 25 21.62 -0.93 42.91
N SER A 26 22.54 -1.49 42.12
CA SER A 26 22.30 -2.31 40.93
C SER A 26 21.10 -1.94 40.02
N TYR A 27 21.32 -1.02 39.08
CA TYR A 27 20.49 -0.94 37.86
C TYR A 27 21.08 -1.88 36.82
N ASP A 28 20.69 -3.16 36.84
CA ASP A 28 20.96 -4.08 35.74
C ASP A 28 19.92 -5.21 35.74
N THR A 29 18.66 -4.83 35.53
CA THR A 29 17.64 -5.76 35.05
C THR A 29 16.75 -5.00 34.06
N PHE A 30 17.24 -4.85 32.83
CA PHE A 30 16.35 -4.60 31.70
C PHE A 30 15.44 -5.82 31.59
N HIS A 31 14.24 -5.72 32.16
CA HIS A 31 13.17 -6.67 31.92
C HIS A 31 12.91 -6.69 30.42
N ALA A 32 13.26 -7.81 29.77
CA ALA A 32 12.78 -8.11 28.43
C ALA A 32 11.25 -8.02 28.46
N TYR A 33 10.71 -7.00 27.79
CA TYR A 33 9.27 -6.81 27.63
C TYR A 33 8.69 -8.07 26.99
N LYS A 34 7.97 -8.85 27.81
CA LYS A 34 7.10 -9.93 27.31
C LYS A 34 5.74 -9.27 27.09
N PRO A 35 5.20 -9.26 25.85
CA PRO A 35 3.84 -8.77 25.65
C PRO A 35 2.90 -9.56 26.56
N GLU A 36 2.11 -8.84 27.38
CA GLU A 36 1.33 -9.41 28.48
C GLU A 36 0.16 -10.31 27.99
N THR A 37 -0.12 -10.32 26.68
CA THR A 37 -1.11 -11.18 26.03
C THR A 37 -0.70 -11.54 24.60
N PRO A 38 -0.95 -12.76 24.11
CA PRO A 38 -0.74 -13.08 22.69
C PRO A 38 -1.67 -12.21 21.82
N ILE A 39 -1.11 -11.65 20.74
CA ILE A 39 -1.86 -10.86 19.75
C ILE A 39 -2.98 -11.74 19.19
N THR A 40 -4.22 -11.24 19.22
CA THR A 40 -5.39 -11.99 18.74
C THR A 40 -5.72 -11.62 17.30
N ILE A 41 -6.40 -12.51 16.56
CA ILE A 41 -6.92 -12.19 15.22
C ILE A 41 -7.84 -10.95 15.23
N HIS A 42 -8.56 -10.71 16.32
CA HIS A 42 -9.39 -9.51 16.47
C HIS A 42 -8.56 -8.23 16.53
N GLU A 43 -7.41 -8.26 17.20
CA GLU A 43 -6.48 -7.12 17.24
C GLU A 43 -5.87 -6.86 15.86
N VAL A 44 -5.46 -7.92 15.15
CA VAL A 44 -4.98 -7.81 13.76
C VAL A 44 -6.03 -7.20 12.86
N MET A 45 -7.27 -7.70 12.92
CA MET A 45 -8.38 -7.16 12.14
C MET A 45 -8.72 -5.71 12.48
N TRP A 46 -8.66 -5.34 13.76
CA TRP A 46 -8.89 -3.96 14.18
C TRP A 46 -7.83 -3.02 13.60
N ARG A 47 -6.54 -3.38 13.70
CA ARG A 47 -5.45 -2.59 13.09
C ARG A 47 -5.57 -2.53 11.58
N PHE A 48 -5.89 -3.64 10.93
CA PHE A 48 -6.10 -3.67 9.48
C PHE A 48 -7.21 -2.70 9.05
N LYS A 49 -8.34 -2.67 9.77
CA LYS A 49 -9.43 -1.70 9.51
C LYS A 49 -8.99 -0.26 9.76
N ALA A 50 -8.19 0.00 10.79
CA ALA A 50 -7.65 1.34 11.04
C ALA A 50 -6.76 1.81 9.88
N VAL A 51 -5.85 0.94 9.41
CA VAL A 51 -5.01 1.21 8.23
C VAL A 51 -5.85 1.50 6.99
N LEU A 52 -6.90 0.73 6.73
CA LEU A 52 -7.78 0.98 5.59
C LEU A 52 -8.57 2.29 5.72
N SER A 53 -8.97 2.66 6.93
CA SER A 53 -9.59 3.96 7.20
C SER A 53 -8.62 5.12 6.94
N ASP A 54 -7.35 4.98 7.29
CA ASP A 54 -6.32 5.98 6.99
C ASP A 54 -6.07 6.07 5.48
N MET A 55 -5.98 4.92 4.80
CA MET A 55 -5.87 4.89 3.34
C MET A 55 -7.10 5.47 2.64
N GLN A 56 -8.31 5.33 3.20
CA GLN A 56 -9.51 5.96 2.65
C GLN A 56 -9.41 7.50 2.71
N GLN A 57 -8.84 8.07 3.77
CA GLN A 57 -8.57 9.51 3.83
C GLN A 57 -7.55 9.95 2.76
N LEU A 58 -6.52 9.13 2.53
CA LEU A 58 -5.55 9.39 1.45
C LEU A 58 -6.19 9.29 0.06
N GLN A 59 -7.14 8.37 -0.15
CA GLN A 59 -7.91 8.29 -1.40
C GLN A 59 -8.75 9.55 -1.65
N GLU A 60 -9.36 10.11 -0.60
CA GLU A 60 -10.13 11.33 -0.72
C GLU A 60 -9.22 12.51 -1.12
N ALA A 61 -8.07 12.67 -0.46
CA ALA A 61 -7.09 13.70 -0.83
C ALA A 61 -6.59 13.53 -2.28
N VAL A 62 -6.39 12.29 -2.74
CA VAL A 62 -6.05 12.00 -4.14
C VAL A 62 -7.18 12.39 -5.09
N ARG A 63 -8.43 12.07 -4.74
CA ARG A 63 -9.61 12.43 -5.53
C ARG A 63 -9.73 13.95 -5.66
N GLU A 64 -9.70 14.68 -4.54
CA GLU A 64 -9.76 16.14 -4.51
C GLU A 64 -8.66 16.77 -5.36
N ALA A 65 -7.44 16.23 -5.31
CA ALA A 65 -6.34 16.71 -6.14
C ALA A 65 -6.61 16.54 -7.64
N TRP A 66 -7.16 15.40 -8.05
CA TRP A 66 -7.54 15.18 -9.45
C TRP A 66 -8.73 16.04 -9.88
N GLU A 67 -9.70 16.27 -9.00
CA GLU A 67 -10.86 17.14 -9.27
C GLU A 67 -10.40 18.60 -9.44
N ALA A 68 -9.51 19.07 -8.58
CA ALA A 68 -8.92 20.41 -8.68
C ALA A 68 -8.07 20.57 -9.95
N TYR A 69 -7.31 19.53 -10.34
CA TYR A 69 -6.61 19.52 -11.63
C TYR A 69 -7.59 19.55 -12.81
N ALA A 70 -8.65 18.73 -12.79
CA ALA A 70 -9.67 18.72 -13.83
C ALA A 70 -10.38 20.07 -13.97
N ALA A 71 -10.61 20.76 -12.85
CA ALA A 71 -11.17 22.11 -12.78
C ALA A 71 -10.17 23.22 -13.14
N LYS A 72 -8.90 22.89 -13.42
CA LYS A 72 -7.79 23.82 -13.69
C LYS A 72 -7.49 24.78 -12.52
N THR A 73 -7.86 24.41 -11.29
CA THR A 73 -7.56 25.16 -10.06
C THR A 73 -6.25 24.70 -9.40
N LEU A 74 -5.81 23.47 -9.72
CA LEU A 74 -4.53 22.91 -9.32
C LEU A 74 -3.71 22.54 -10.56
N ASP A 75 -2.41 22.79 -10.54
CA ASP A 75 -1.54 22.34 -11.63
C ASP A 75 -1.23 20.83 -11.53
N LEU A 76 -0.78 20.26 -12.64
CA LEU A 76 -0.45 18.83 -12.71
C LEU A 76 0.66 18.43 -11.73
N ALA A 77 1.64 19.31 -11.49
CA ALA A 77 2.78 18.98 -10.63
C ALA A 77 2.32 18.82 -9.18
N ALA A 78 1.46 19.73 -8.71
CA ALA A 78 0.87 19.66 -7.38
C ALA A 78 -0.04 18.43 -7.23
N ALA A 79 -0.90 18.14 -8.21
CA ALA A 79 -1.73 16.93 -8.18
C ALA A 79 -0.87 15.65 -8.12
N ALA A 80 0.16 15.55 -8.98
CA ALA A 80 1.08 14.42 -9.00
C ALA A 80 1.90 14.31 -7.69
N MET A 81 2.30 15.43 -7.09
CA MET A 81 2.97 15.45 -5.79
C MET A 81 2.07 14.92 -4.68
N THR A 82 0.79 15.28 -4.67
CA THR A 82 -0.19 14.75 -3.71
C THR A 82 -0.30 13.23 -3.84
N VAL A 83 -0.47 12.72 -5.05
CA VAL A 83 -0.55 11.26 -5.31
C VAL A 83 0.72 10.54 -4.87
N ASN A 84 1.89 11.04 -5.26
CA ASN A 84 3.18 10.44 -4.88
C ASN A 84 3.40 10.46 -3.36
N THR A 85 2.95 11.51 -2.68
CA THR A 85 3.04 11.62 -1.22
C THR A 85 2.07 10.65 -0.55
N ALA A 86 0.83 10.57 -1.02
CA ALA A 86 -0.16 9.63 -0.52
C ALA A 86 0.31 8.17 -0.64
N ILE A 87 0.89 7.79 -1.79
CA ILE A 87 1.47 6.45 -1.99
C ILE A 87 2.62 6.18 -1.03
N LYS A 88 3.52 7.15 -0.81
CA LYS A 88 4.62 7.01 0.15
C LYS A 88 4.13 6.84 1.59
N VAL A 89 3.11 7.60 1.98
CA VAL A 89 2.48 7.47 3.31
C VAL A 89 1.81 6.11 3.43
N ALA A 90 1.04 5.67 2.42
CA ALA A 90 0.39 4.37 2.41
C ALA A 90 1.40 3.21 2.54
N LYS A 91 2.58 3.34 1.90
CA LYS A 91 3.67 2.37 2.04
C LYS A 91 4.25 2.35 3.45
N SER A 92 4.50 3.50 4.05
CA SER A 92 4.95 3.59 5.44
C SER A 92 3.96 2.94 6.41
N ILE A 93 2.66 3.18 6.22
CA ILE A 93 1.60 2.56 7.03
C ILE A 93 1.56 1.04 6.82
N GLU A 94 1.75 0.57 5.58
CA GLU A 94 1.85 -0.87 5.30
C GLU A 94 3.04 -1.50 6.01
N ASP A 95 4.22 -0.88 5.96
CA ASP A 95 5.43 -1.42 6.58
C ASP A 95 5.24 -1.62 8.09
N ASP A 96 4.56 -0.67 8.76
CA ASP A 96 4.18 -0.77 10.17
C ASP A 96 3.15 -1.90 10.43
N LEU A 97 2.20 -2.12 9.52
CA LEU A 97 1.23 -3.21 9.62
C LEU A 97 1.87 -4.58 9.41
N VAL A 98 2.77 -4.72 8.44
CA VAL A 98 3.42 -5.99 8.09
C VAL A 98 4.22 -6.52 9.27
N SER A 99 5.03 -5.66 9.89
CA SER A 99 5.81 -6.03 11.07
C SER A 99 4.91 -6.58 12.19
N PHE A 100 3.76 -5.93 12.42
CA PHE A 100 2.78 -6.39 13.41
C PHE A 100 2.11 -7.72 13.04
N VAL A 101 1.71 -7.91 11.78
CA VAL A 101 1.08 -9.16 11.32
C VAL A 101 2.07 -10.31 11.46
N GLU A 102 3.34 -10.12 11.10
CA GLU A 102 4.39 -11.12 11.24
C GLU A 102 4.67 -11.48 12.71
N GLU A 103 4.68 -10.49 13.61
CA GLU A 103 4.84 -10.69 15.06
C GLU A 103 3.68 -11.47 15.69
N SER A 104 2.46 -11.30 15.17
CA SER A 104 1.27 -11.96 15.70
C SER A 104 1.32 -13.49 15.59
N LYS A 105 2.16 -14.04 14.69
CA LYS A 105 2.26 -15.48 14.39
C LYS A 105 0.89 -16.16 14.18
N VAL A 106 -0.13 -15.40 13.79
CA VAL A 106 -1.42 -15.96 13.40
C VAL A 106 -1.18 -16.70 12.09
N SER A 107 -0.81 -17.98 12.18
CA SER A 107 -0.60 -18.81 10.99
C SER A 107 -1.94 -19.06 10.33
N SER A 108 -1.96 -19.06 9.00
CA SER A 108 -3.15 -19.39 8.21
C SER A 108 -3.79 -20.68 8.71
N ASN A 109 -5.12 -20.70 8.76
CA ASN A 109 -5.88 -21.85 9.21
C ASN A 109 -5.56 -23.08 8.33
N PRO A 110 -5.13 -24.24 8.90
CA PRO A 110 -4.88 -25.45 8.12
C PRO A 110 -6.05 -25.88 7.22
N GLU A 111 -7.27 -25.55 7.64
CA GLU A 111 -8.48 -25.79 6.86
C GLU A 111 -8.54 -24.91 5.60
N ASN A 112 -8.08 -23.64 5.66
CA ASN A 112 -8.01 -22.77 4.49
C ASN A 112 -7.01 -23.32 3.45
N CYS A 113 -5.89 -23.89 3.89
CA CYS A 113 -4.94 -24.56 3.00
C CYS A 113 -5.58 -25.72 2.24
N ARG A 114 -6.39 -26.54 2.94
CA ARG A 114 -7.11 -27.66 2.34
C ARG A 114 -8.14 -27.20 1.32
N ILE A 115 -8.98 -26.23 1.70
CA ILE A 115 -9.99 -25.62 0.82
C ILE A 115 -9.35 -25.06 -0.46
N VAL A 116 -8.28 -24.27 -0.32
CA VAL A 116 -7.56 -23.69 -1.47
C VAL A 116 -6.95 -24.77 -2.35
N SER A 117 -6.34 -25.80 -1.75
CA SER A 117 -5.77 -26.94 -2.49
C SER A 117 -6.83 -27.67 -3.29
N ASP A 118 -7.98 -27.97 -2.67
CA ASP A 118 -9.05 -28.77 -3.24
C ASP A 118 -9.82 -28.00 -4.32
N GLU A 119 -10.28 -26.78 -4.02
CA GLU A 119 -11.07 -25.97 -4.96
C GLU A 119 -10.26 -25.49 -6.16
N LEU A 120 -9.00 -25.10 -5.95
CA LEU A 120 -8.15 -24.57 -7.03
C LEU A 120 -7.29 -25.64 -7.71
N LYS A 121 -7.41 -26.91 -7.28
CA LYS A 121 -6.64 -28.06 -7.78
C LYS A 121 -5.13 -27.82 -7.72
N LEU A 122 -4.65 -27.28 -6.60
CA LEU A 122 -3.24 -27.00 -6.37
C LEU A 122 -2.59 -28.13 -5.57
N ALA A 123 -1.26 -28.25 -5.68
CA ALA A 123 -0.51 -29.07 -4.74
C ALA A 123 -0.55 -28.44 -3.33
N PRO A 124 -0.68 -29.21 -2.24
CA PRO A 124 -0.78 -28.67 -0.88
C PRO A 124 0.37 -27.73 -0.50
N ALA A 125 1.59 -28.01 -0.99
CA ALA A 125 2.75 -27.16 -0.76
C ALA A 125 2.62 -25.77 -1.43
N VAL A 126 1.98 -25.69 -2.59
CA VAL A 126 1.73 -24.42 -3.31
C VAL A 126 0.63 -23.64 -2.61
N ALA A 127 -0.46 -24.31 -2.21
CA ALA A 127 -1.55 -23.69 -1.45
C ALA A 127 -1.05 -23.12 -0.10
N LYS A 128 -0.22 -23.89 0.61
CA LYS A 128 0.42 -23.45 1.85
C LYS A 128 1.29 -22.21 1.63
N LYS A 129 2.15 -22.21 0.60
CA LYS A 129 3.02 -21.07 0.29
C LYS A 129 2.23 -19.79 -0.02
N LEU A 130 1.14 -19.95 -0.79
CA LEU A 130 0.24 -18.85 -1.17
C LEU A 130 -0.45 -18.20 0.03
N LEU A 131 -0.79 -18.98 1.05
CA LEU A 131 -1.51 -18.51 2.24
C LEU A 131 -0.60 -18.03 3.38
N GLU A 132 0.55 -18.66 3.59
CA GLU A 132 1.39 -18.40 4.78
C GLU A 132 2.42 -17.29 4.60
N HIS A 133 3.11 -17.24 3.46
CA HIS A 133 4.29 -16.37 3.29
C HIS A 133 4.12 -15.34 2.18
N ASP A 134 3.37 -15.69 1.13
CA ASP A 134 3.27 -14.86 -0.06
C ASP A 134 1.99 -14.00 -0.10
N ASN A 135 1.07 -14.06 0.89
CA ASN A 135 -0.08 -13.14 0.93
C ASN A 135 -0.82 -13.06 2.28
N PRO A 136 -0.31 -12.30 3.28
CA PRO A 136 -0.97 -12.18 4.58
C PRO A 136 -2.34 -11.48 4.52
N TYR A 137 -2.63 -10.75 3.45
CA TYR A 137 -3.86 -9.97 3.33
C TYR A 137 -5.05 -10.79 2.83
N LEU A 138 -4.84 -11.99 2.28
CA LEU A 138 -5.92 -12.77 1.68
C LEU A 138 -7.00 -13.15 2.69
N GLU A 139 -6.59 -13.64 3.86
CA GLU A 139 -7.52 -13.94 4.95
C GLU A 139 -8.15 -12.66 5.52
N LEU A 140 -7.35 -11.60 5.70
CA LEU A 140 -7.84 -10.32 6.24
C LEU A 140 -8.90 -9.67 5.35
N PHE A 141 -8.72 -9.70 4.02
CA PHE A 141 -9.71 -9.18 3.07
C PHE A 141 -10.96 -10.05 2.99
N SER A 142 -10.84 -11.38 3.13
CA SER A 142 -11.99 -12.28 3.24
C SER A 142 -12.83 -11.98 4.50
N MET A 143 -12.17 -11.81 5.65
CA MET A 143 -12.82 -11.42 6.90
C MET A 143 -13.45 -10.02 6.80
N LEU A 144 -12.73 -9.06 6.22
CA LEU A 144 -13.23 -7.71 6.01
C LEU A 144 -14.46 -7.68 5.10
N HIS A 145 -14.45 -8.46 4.02
CA HIS A 145 -15.61 -8.58 3.14
C HIS A 145 -16.81 -9.10 3.92
N HIS A 146 -16.64 -10.14 4.73
CA HIS A 146 -17.73 -10.62 5.59
C HIS A 146 -18.24 -9.53 6.53
N ASP A 147 -17.35 -8.72 7.11
CA ASP A 147 -17.75 -7.62 7.99
C ASP A 147 -18.55 -6.53 7.26
N VAL A 148 -18.16 -6.20 6.02
CA VAL A 148 -18.82 -5.20 5.18
C VAL A 148 -20.16 -5.72 4.67
N THR A 149 -20.21 -6.96 4.19
CA THR A 149 -21.37 -7.47 3.45
C THR A 149 -22.29 -8.39 4.23
N ARG A 150 -21.84 -8.83 5.41
CA ARG A 150 -22.47 -9.90 6.21
C ARG A 150 -22.60 -11.24 5.47
N ARG A 151 -21.86 -11.42 4.37
CA ARG A 151 -21.81 -12.65 3.58
C ARG A 151 -20.42 -13.27 3.69
N PRO A 152 -20.30 -14.53 4.11
CA PRO A 152 -19.00 -15.19 4.13
C PRO A 152 -18.50 -15.39 2.69
N VAL A 153 -17.25 -15.02 2.44
CA VAL A 153 -16.61 -15.18 1.12
C VAL A 153 -15.33 -15.95 1.29
N SER A 154 -15.22 -17.08 0.60
CA SER A 154 -14.01 -17.91 0.63
C SER A 154 -12.82 -17.16 0.02
N VAL A 155 -11.62 -17.39 0.57
CA VAL A 155 -10.35 -16.88 0.03
C VAL A 155 -10.13 -17.28 -1.43
N THR A 156 -10.69 -18.40 -1.87
CA THR A 156 -10.59 -18.89 -3.26
C THR A 156 -11.31 -17.99 -4.25
N ASN A 157 -12.37 -17.29 -3.83
CA ASN A 157 -13.09 -16.35 -4.69
C ASN A 157 -12.19 -15.18 -5.14
N TYR A 158 -11.29 -14.72 -4.26
CA TYR A 158 -10.32 -13.66 -4.56
C TYR A 158 -9.22 -14.10 -5.53
N LEU A 159 -8.95 -15.40 -5.61
CA LEU A 159 -7.87 -15.97 -6.43
C LEU A 159 -8.39 -16.41 -7.81
N ALA A 160 -9.59 -17.01 -7.84
CA ALA A 160 -10.06 -17.77 -8.98
C ALA A 160 -11.10 -17.06 -9.85
N GLN A 161 -11.73 -15.99 -9.36
CA GLN A 161 -12.95 -15.48 -9.98
C GLN A 161 -12.84 -14.01 -10.34
N TRP A 162 -12.98 -13.75 -11.64
CA TRP A 162 -13.10 -12.40 -12.21
C TRP A 162 -14.56 -12.00 -12.46
N ASP A 163 -15.49 -12.96 -12.48
CA ASP A 163 -16.86 -12.84 -13.02
C ASP A 163 -17.99 -13.05 -12.00
N ASN A 164 -17.69 -13.22 -10.71
CA ASN A 164 -18.72 -13.49 -9.73
C ASN A 164 -19.44 -12.24 -9.26
N ASP A 165 -20.71 -12.40 -8.86
CA ASP A 165 -21.57 -11.39 -8.23
C ASP A 165 -21.10 -11.00 -6.80
N LEU A 166 -19.80 -11.10 -6.53
CA LEU A 166 -19.13 -10.68 -5.28
C LEU A 166 -19.40 -9.22 -4.94
N TYR A 167 -19.73 -8.42 -5.95
CA TYR A 167 -19.77 -6.96 -5.88
C TYR A 167 -21.15 -6.37 -6.15
N ASP A 168 -22.20 -7.18 -6.18
CA ASP A 168 -23.55 -6.84 -6.67
C ASP A 168 -24.12 -5.51 -6.13
N GLU A 169 -24.91 -5.48 -5.06
CA GLU A 169 -25.45 -4.23 -4.52
C GLU A 169 -24.44 -3.45 -3.65
N GLN A 170 -23.31 -4.05 -3.31
CA GLN A 170 -22.39 -3.54 -2.29
C GLN A 170 -21.04 -3.09 -2.82
N TYR A 171 -20.93 -2.91 -4.14
CA TYR A 171 -19.70 -2.44 -4.80
C TYR A 171 -19.11 -1.21 -4.08
N ASP A 172 -19.91 -0.18 -3.82
CA ASP A 172 -19.39 1.09 -3.29
C ASP A 172 -18.80 0.92 -1.88
N SER A 173 -19.45 0.12 -1.03
CA SER A 173 -18.93 -0.22 0.31
C SER A 173 -17.63 -1.03 0.24
N LEU A 174 -17.52 -1.94 -0.72
CA LEU A 174 -16.33 -2.77 -0.94
C LEU A 174 -15.18 -1.96 -1.57
N ASP A 175 -15.48 -1.04 -2.48
CA ASP A 175 -14.52 -0.15 -3.14
C ASP A 175 -13.90 0.85 -2.15
N ALA A 176 -14.69 1.35 -1.19
CA ALA A 176 -14.20 2.22 -0.11
C ALA A 176 -13.09 1.56 0.72
N VAL A 177 -13.10 0.24 0.83
CA VAL A 177 -12.06 -0.55 1.53
C VAL A 177 -11.12 -1.30 0.57
N MET A 178 -11.09 -0.90 -0.71
CA MET A 178 -10.20 -1.41 -1.76
C MET A 178 -10.32 -2.90 -2.10
N ILE A 179 -11.40 -3.58 -1.70
CA ILE A 179 -11.60 -5.01 -1.99
C ILE A 179 -11.58 -5.31 -3.51
N PRO A 180 -12.24 -4.52 -4.38
CA PRO A 180 -12.18 -4.71 -5.84
C PRO A 180 -10.74 -4.65 -6.40
N ALA A 181 -9.95 -3.66 -5.98
CA ALA A 181 -8.56 -3.50 -6.41
C ALA A 181 -7.69 -4.66 -5.91
N TYR A 182 -7.85 -5.06 -4.65
CA TYR A 182 -7.14 -6.20 -4.08
C TYR A 182 -7.46 -7.51 -4.80
N THR A 183 -8.73 -7.74 -5.10
CA THR A 183 -9.18 -8.96 -5.80
C THR A 183 -8.62 -9.02 -7.20
N THR A 184 -8.58 -7.89 -7.91
CA THR A 184 -8.00 -7.82 -9.25
C THR A 184 -6.51 -8.20 -9.21
N LEU A 185 -5.73 -7.61 -8.31
CA LEU A 185 -4.30 -7.91 -8.16
C LEU A 185 -4.05 -9.35 -7.69
N SER A 186 -4.86 -9.85 -6.76
CA SER A 186 -4.73 -11.21 -6.21
C SER A 186 -5.04 -12.26 -7.26
N ALA A 187 -6.10 -12.07 -8.03
CA ALA A 187 -6.47 -12.98 -9.11
C ALA A 187 -5.46 -12.91 -10.27
N PHE A 188 -4.94 -11.73 -10.60
CA PHE A 188 -3.86 -11.56 -11.56
C PHE A 188 -2.59 -12.31 -11.10
N HIS A 189 -2.14 -12.06 -9.87
CA HIS A 189 -0.98 -12.72 -9.29
C HIS A 189 -1.14 -14.25 -9.30
N PHE A 190 -2.28 -14.76 -8.83
CA PHE A 190 -2.57 -16.18 -8.84
C PHE A 190 -2.52 -16.78 -10.25
N ARG A 191 -3.21 -16.17 -11.21
CA ARG A 191 -3.28 -16.64 -12.60
C ARG A 191 -1.90 -16.70 -13.24
N TYR A 192 -1.17 -15.59 -13.23
CA TYR A 192 0.00 -15.44 -14.09
C TYR A 192 1.31 -15.84 -13.41
N THR A 193 1.38 -15.82 -12.09
CA THR A 193 2.64 -16.06 -11.35
C THR A 193 2.63 -17.41 -10.64
N VAL A 194 1.47 -17.83 -10.09
CA VAL A 194 1.34 -19.09 -9.36
C VAL A 194 0.93 -20.23 -10.27
N LYS A 195 -0.11 -20.03 -11.09
CA LYS A 195 -0.70 -21.11 -11.91
C LYS A 195 0.02 -21.32 -13.24
N VAL A 196 0.32 -20.25 -13.97
CA VAL A 196 0.95 -20.33 -15.31
C VAL A 196 2.47 -20.16 -15.27
N ASP A 197 2.99 -19.47 -14.25
CA ASP A 197 4.39 -19.06 -14.14
C ASP A 197 4.92 -18.34 -15.41
N MET A 198 4.55 -17.06 -15.50
CA MET A 198 4.94 -16.14 -16.57
C MET A 198 6.23 -15.38 -16.27
N ARG A 199 7.07 -15.84 -15.34
CA ARG A 199 8.37 -15.21 -15.05
C ARG A 199 9.22 -15.15 -16.33
N GLY A 200 9.62 -13.93 -16.69
CA GLY A 200 10.40 -13.67 -17.91
C GLY A 200 9.65 -13.90 -19.22
N LYS A 201 8.32 -14.08 -19.19
CA LYS A 201 7.47 -14.26 -20.38
C LYS A 201 6.55 -13.06 -20.55
N SER A 202 6.23 -12.73 -21.80
CA SER A 202 5.22 -11.69 -22.07
C SER A 202 3.83 -12.25 -21.82
N ILE A 203 3.01 -11.49 -21.08
CA ILE A 203 1.57 -11.71 -21.00
C ILE A 203 0.97 -11.19 -22.30
N LYS A 204 0.09 -11.98 -22.93
CA LYS A 204 -0.68 -11.56 -24.09
C LYS A 204 -2.11 -11.32 -23.61
N ALA A 205 -2.62 -10.13 -23.87
CA ALA A 205 -4.03 -9.78 -23.74
C ALA A 205 -4.45 -9.21 -25.09
N GLU A 206 -5.59 -9.67 -25.60
CA GLU A 206 -6.25 -9.12 -26.77
C GLU A 206 -7.22 -8.02 -26.36
N GLU A 207 -7.53 -7.12 -27.29
CA GLU A 207 -8.47 -6.04 -27.06
C GLU A 207 -9.85 -6.62 -26.69
N GLY A 208 -10.40 -6.18 -25.56
CA GLY A 208 -11.69 -6.66 -25.06
C GLY A 208 -11.64 -7.94 -24.20
N ASP A 209 -10.47 -8.57 -24.00
CA ASP A 209 -10.33 -9.78 -23.16
C ASP A 209 -10.88 -9.61 -21.74
N PHE A 210 -10.85 -8.38 -21.21
CA PHE A 210 -11.29 -8.06 -19.85
C PHE A 210 -12.63 -7.33 -19.78
N GLY A 211 -13.25 -7.08 -20.94
CA GLY A 211 -14.41 -6.21 -21.12
C GLY A 211 -14.03 -4.83 -21.66
N THR A 212 -15.03 -3.97 -21.79
CA THR A 212 -14.87 -2.61 -22.32
C THR A 212 -15.03 -1.60 -21.19
N TYR A 213 -14.05 -0.70 -21.04
CA TYR A 213 -14.17 0.44 -20.15
C TYR A 213 -14.80 1.64 -20.87
N GLU A 214 -15.85 2.21 -20.29
CA GLU A 214 -16.57 3.37 -20.80
C GLU A 214 -16.30 4.59 -19.91
N PRO A 215 -15.36 5.47 -20.30
CA PRO A 215 -14.89 6.55 -19.44
C PRO A 215 -15.91 7.66 -19.17
N GLU A 216 -16.91 7.82 -20.04
CA GLU A 216 -17.94 8.87 -19.95
C GLU A 216 -19.30 8.33 -19.46
N ALA A 217 -19.38 7.05 -19.11
CA ALA A 217 -20.63 6.46 -18.68
C ALA A 217 -21.03 7.00 -17.29
N ASP A 218 -22.33 7.27 -17.10
CA ASP A 218 -22.85 7.79 -15.83
C ASP A 218 -22.78 6.71 -14.75
N ARG A 219 -21.69 6.74 -13.98
CA ARG A 219 -21.41 5.79 -12.90
C ARG A 219 -22.42 5.87 -11.75
N GLN A 220 -23.15 6.98 -11.58
CA GLN A 220 -24.18 7.09 -10.54
C GLN A 220 -25.41 6.25 -10.88
N SER A 221 -25.70 6.09 -12.18
CA SER A 221 -26.79 5.27 -12.68
C SER A 221 -26.48 3.76 -12.71
N MET A 222 -25.20 3.38 -12.59
CA MET A 222 -24.76 2.00 -12.70
C MET A 222 -25.06 1.18 -11.44
N SER A 223 -25.51 -0.05 -11.66
CA SER A 223 -25.48 -1.13 -10.65
C SER A 223 -24.06 -1.42 -10.18
N GLY A 224 -23.89 -2.01 -9.00
CA GLY A 224 -22.54 -2.38 -8.52
C GLY A 224 -21.87 -3.44 -9.38
N LYS A 225 -22.66 -4.31 -10.04
CA LYS A 225 -22.16 -5.22 -11.08
C LYS A 225 -21.56 -4.49 -12.28
N GLU A 226 -22.24 -3.48 -12.82
CA GLU A 226 -21.71 -2.67 -13.92
C GLU A 226 -20.46 -1.89 -13.48
N LYS A 227 -20.48 -1.30 -12.28
CA LYS A 227 -19.31 -0.64 -11.68
C LYS A 227 -18.11 -1.58 -11.56
N TRP A 228 -18.34 -2.84 -11.21
CA TRP A 228 -17.32 -3.90 -11.14
C TRP A 228 -16.76 -4.26 -12.52
N LEU A 229 -17.62 -4.45 -13.52
CA LEU A 229 -17.18 -4.74 -14.90
C LEU A 229 -16.29 -3.62 -15.44
N GLN A 230 -16.69 -2.37 -15.24
CA GLN A 230 -15.91 -1.18 -15.58
C GLN A 230 -14.57 -1.12 -14.83
N HIS A 231 -14.58 -1.40 -13.52
CA HIS A 231 -13.35 -1.48 -12.72
C HIS A 231 -12.39 -2.52 -13.27
N ARG A 232 -12.90 -3.74 -13.49
CA ARG A 232 -12.12 -4.88 -13.92
C ARG A 232 -11.49 -4.64 -15.29
N ALA A 233 -12.28 -4.15 -16.26
CA ALA A 233 -11.79 -3.88 -17.60
C ALA A 233 -10.57 -2.95 -17.56
N LEU A 234 -10.72 -1.80 -16.91
CA LEU A 234 -9.65 -0.81 -16.78
C LEU A 234 -8.45 -1.33 -15.98
N ALA A 235 -8.69 -1.96 -14.83
CA ALA A 235 -7.62 -2.42 -13.96
C ALA A 235 -6.81 -3.53 -14.62
N MET A 236 -7.46 -4.50 -15.26
CA MET A 236 -6.78 -5.62 -15.93
C MET A 236 -6.00 -5.15 -17.16
N GLU A 237 -6.58 -4.25 -17.97
CA GLU A 237 -5.88 -3.63 -19.11
C GLU A 237 -4.62 -2.89 -18.64
N ALA A 238 -4.73 -2.04 -17.62
CA ALA A 238 -3.57 -1.34 -17.06
C ALA A 238 -2.51 -2.30 -16.51
N ILE A 239 -2.92 -3.32 -15.74
CA ILE A 239 -1.98 -4.28 -15.14
C ILE A 239 -1.25 -5.10 -16.22
N THR A 240 -1.93 -5.53 -17.28
CA THR A 240 -1.29 -6.31 -18.35
C THR A 240 -0.32 -5.47 -19.18
N GLU A 241 -0.67 -4.22 -19.51
CA GLU A 241 0.23 -3.28 -20.19
C GLU A 241 1.48 -3.00 -19.35
N ILE A 242 1.29 -2.68 -18.08
CA ILE A 242 2.39 -2.45 -17.14
C ILE A 242 3.25 -3.72 -16.98
N SER A 243 2.65 -4.91 -17.02
CA SER A 243 3.39 -6.18 -16.97
C SER A 243 4.31 -6.38 -18.17
N VAL A 244 3.86 -6.00 -19.37
CA VAL A 244 4.69 -6.02 -20.58
C VAL A 244 5.86 -5.04 -20.43
N LEU A 245 5.60 -3.83 -19.94
CA LEU A 245 6.63 -2.82 -19.69
C LEU A 245 7.66 -3.28 -18.64
N ALA A 246 7.18 -3.88 -17.55
CA ALA A 246 8.00 -4.39 -16.45
C ALA A 246 8.93 -5.53 -16.87
N ASN A 247 8.50 -6.39 -17.80
CA ASN A 247 9.30 -7.50 -18.33
C ASN A 247 10.18 -7.12 -19.53
N GLY A 248 9.78 -6.11 -20.31
CA GLY A 248 10.39 -5.81 -21.62
C GLY A 248 11.50 -4.76 -21.63
N THR A 249 11.68 -3.98 -20.55
CA THR A 249 12.59 -2.81 -20.56
C THR A 249 13.81 -3.01 -19.66
N GLY A 250 14.98 -2.57 -20.13
CA GLY A 250 16.28 -2.66 -19.44
C GLY A 250 16.44 -1.76 -18.21
N GLY A 251 15.39 -1.62 -17.41
CA GLY A 251 15.29 -0.72 -16.27
C GLY A 251 14.83 0.69 -16.67
N PHE A 252 13.93 1.26 -15.87
CA PHE A 252 13.57 2.67 -15.98
C PHE A 252 14.38 3.49 -14.98
N ILE A 253 14.72 4.73 -15.34
CA ILE A 253 15.41 5.68 -14.45
C ILE A 253 14.50 6.11 -13.29
N ALA A 254 13.18 6.17 -13.54
CA ALA A 254 12.16 6.40 -12.54
C ALA A 254 11.03 5.41 -12.78
N VAL A 255 10.58 4.74 -11.72
CA VAL A 255 9.48 3.76 -11.74
C VAL A 255 8.48 4.18 -10.69
N ASP A 256 7.20 4.27 -11.04
CA ASP A 256 6.12 4.49 -10.08
C ASP A 256 5.83 3.23 -9.24
N GLU A 257 5.11 3.37 -8.14
CA GLU A 257 4.90 2.25 -7.21
C GLU A 257 4.04 1.12 -7.81
N LEU A 258 3.10 1.41 -8.72
CA LEU A 258 2.30 0.38 -9.37
C LEU A 258 3.14 -0.44 -10.35
N THR A 259 3.94 0.22 -11.19
CA THR A 259 4.88 -0.45 -12.10
C THR A 259 5.92 -1.27 -11.35
N ASN A 260 6.52 -0.72 -10.30
CA ASN A 260 7.46 -1.47 -9.47
C ASN A 260 6.77 -2.64 -8.76
N GLY A 261 5.55 -2.42 -8.26
CA GLY A 261 4.74 -3.45 -7.63
C GLY A 261 4.40 -4.61 -8.56
N ILE A 262 3.97 -4.33 -9.78
CA ILE A 262 3.67 -5.38 -10.78
C ILE A 262 4.94 -6.14 -11.17
N LYS A 263 6.07 -5.46 -11.32
CA LYS A 263 7.37 -6.11 -11.53
C LYS A 263 7.70 -7.08 -10.40
N GLU A 264 7.46 -6.67 -9.16
CA GLU A 264 7.63 -7.52 -7.98
C GLU A 264 6.65 -8.72 -7.98
N LEU A 265 5.37 -8.50 -8.29
CA LEU A 265 4.38 -9.59 -8.41
C LEU A 265 4.82 -10.63 -9.44
N LEU A 266 5.29 -10.20 -10.61
CA LEU A 266 5.74 -11.09 -11.67
C LEU A 266 6.94 -11.94 -11.25
N GLN A 267 7.71 -11.50 -10.26
CA GLN A 267 8.78 -12.29 -9.64
C GLN A 267 8.27 -13.25 -8.55
N ALA A 268 6.96 -13.50 -8.51
CA ALA A 268 6.25 -14.29 -7.51
C ALA A 268 6.38 -13.74 -6.08
N LYS A 269 6.40 -12.40 -5.94
CA LYS A 269 6.27 -11.73 -4.65
C LYS A 269 4.79 -11.48 -4.32
N ARG A 270 4.54 -11.19 -3.04
CA ARG A 270 3.21 -10.93 -2.49
C ARG A 270 2.51 -9.71 -3.07
N VAL A 271 1.17 -9.75 -3.06
CA VAL A 271 0.34 -8.54 -3.22
C VAL A 271 0.54 -7.67 -1.99
N ARG A 272 1.06 -6.45 -2.20
CA ARG A 272 1.29 -5.45 -1.16
C ARG A 272 0.10 -4.51 -1.06
N LEU A 273 -0.22 -4.05 0.14
CA LEU A 273 -1.32 -3.11 0.36
C LEU A 273 -1.05 -1.75 -0.31
N SER A 274 0.18 -1.26 -0.30
CA SER A 274 0.63 -0.07 -1.04
C SER A 274 0.42 -0.20 -2.55
N MET A 275 0.53 -1.41 -3.10
CA MET A 275 0.26 -1.68 -4.52
C MET A 275 -1.24 -1.65 -4.81
N VAL A 276 -2.06 -2.20 -3.91
CA VAL A 276 -3.52 -2.10 -3.98
C VAL A 276 -3.94 -0.63 -3.95
N PHE A 277 -3.35 0.15 -3.05
CA PHE A 277 -3.56 1.58 -2.98
C PHE A 277 -3.13 2.29 -4.27
N ALA A 278 -1.95 1.98 -4.82
CA ALA A 278 -1.48 2.55 -6.08
C ALA A 278 -2.43 2.26 -7.25
N LEU A 279 -2.92 1.02 -7.38
CA LEU A 279 -3.96 0.68 -8.36
C LEU A 279 -5.25 1.49 -8.11
N GLN A 280 -5.67 1.62 -6.85
CA GLN A 280 -6.84 2.43 -6.51
C GLN A 280 -6.64 3.90 -6.90
N THR A 281 -5.45 4.48 -6.73
CA THR A 281 -5.17 5.86 -7.18
C THR A 281 -5.27 6.03 -8.69
N LEU A 282 -4.81 5.04 -9.47
CA LEU A 282 -4.99 5.02 -10.92
C LEU A 282 -6.47 4.99 -11.29
N LEU A 283 -7.24 4.12 -10.64
CA LEU A 283 -8.68 4.02 -10.87
C LEU A 283 -9.43 5.30 -10.50
N ILE A 284 -9.05 5.96 -9.39
CA ILE A 284 -9.59 7.27 -9.02
C ILE A 284 -9.28 8.30 -10.10
N ALA A 285 -8.03 8.36 -10.60
CA ALA A 285 -7.65 9.30 -11.66
C ALA A 285 -8.52 9.11 -12.92
N HIS A 286 -8.71 7.87 -13.36
CA HIS A 286 -9.58 7.58 -14.51
C HIS A 286 -11.05 7.92 -14.25
N ARG A 287 -11.58 7.65 -13.06
CA ARG A 287 -12.96 8.01 -12.70
C ARG A 287 -13.19 9.52 -12.67
N VAL A 288 -12.21 10.30 -12.19
CA VAL A 288 -12.32 11.75 -12.10
C VAL A 288 -12.12 12.41 -13.47
N LEU A 289 -11.14 11.93 -14.25
CA LEU A 289 -10.77 12.55 -15.52
C LEU A 289 -11.59 12.03 -16.70
N GLY A 290 -12.23 10.86 -16.59
CA GLY A 290 -13.00 10.24 -17.66
C GLY A 290 -12.19 10.10 -18.94
N ALA A 291 -12.75 10.50 -20.08
CA ALA A 291 -12.06 10.43 -21.36
C ALA A 291 -10.85 11.36 -21.44
N LYS A 292 -10.66 12.27 -20.47
CA LYS A 292 -9.51 13.17 -20.37
C LYS A 292 -8.37 12.58 -19.54
N ALA A 293 -8.39 11.30 -19.18
CA ALA A 293 -7.30 10.64 -18.46
C ALA A 293 -5.93 10.72 -19.18
N TYR A 294 -5.91 11.00 -20.48
CA TYR A 294 -4.69 11.25 -21.25
C TYR A 294 -4.11 12.68 -21.07
N MET A 295 -4.89 13.64 -20.55
CA MET A 295 -4.48 15.04 -20.42
C MET A 295 -3.25 15.25 -19.53
N PRO A 296 -3.14 14.60 -18.34
CA PRO A 296 -1.92 14.66 -17.52
C PRO A 296 -0.65 14.36 -18.32
N PHE A 297 -0.69 13.35 -19.20
CA PHE A 297 0.46 13.00 -20.03
C PHE A 297 0.79 14.09 -21.07
N LEU A 298 -0.22 14.68 -21.71
CA LEU A 298 -0.01 15.77 -22.67
C LEU A 298 0.53 17.04 -21.99
N ASP A 299 0.02 17.37 -20.81
CA ASP A 299 0.48 18.51 -20.01
C ASP A 299 1.92 18.30 -19.55
N LEU A 300 2.26 17.10 -19.07
CA LEU A 300 3.63 16.72 -18.73
C LEU A 300 4.56 16.84 -19.94
N ARG A 301 4.16 16.35 -21.11
CA ARG A 301 4.95 16.47 -22.34
C ARG A 301 5.16 17.93 -22.74
N THR A 302 4.14 18.76 -22.59
CA THR A 302 4.21 20.18 -22.89
C THR A 302 5.14 20.90 -21.91
N TRP A 303 5.04 20.60 -20.62
CA TRP A 303 5.94 21.12 -19.60
C TRP A 303 7.39 20.71 -19.84
N LEU A 304 7.65 19.42 -20.14
CA LEU A 304 8.99 18.92 -20.46
C LEU A 304 9.62 19.64 -21.66
N LYS A 305 8.85 19.87 -22.73
CA LYS A 305 9.33 20.64 -23.90
C LYS A 305 9.71 22.07 -23.53
N ARG A 306 8.89 22.74 -22.71
CA ARG A 306 9.18 24.11 -22.25
C ARG A 306 10.42 24.14 -21.38
N THR A 307 10.53 23.25 -20.40
CA THR A 307 11.69 23.15 -19.51
C THR A 307 12.97 22.85 -20.28
N HIS A 308 12.92 21.93 -21.25
CA HIS A 308 14.06 21.64 -22.12
C HIS A 308 14.46 22.87 -22.97
N GLY A 309 13.48 23.59 -23.54
CA GLY A 309 13.73 24.84 -24.26
C GLY A 309 14.37 25.92 -23.38
N SER A 310 13.91 26.08 -22.14
CA SER A 310 14.49 27.02 -21.18
C SER A 310 15.92 26.64 -20.79
N ILE A 311 16.18 25.36 -20.50
CA ILE A 311 17.52 24.87 -20.14
C ILE A 311 18.50 25.05 -21.31
N THR A 312 18.07 24.70 -22.53
CA THR A 312 18.91 24.87 -23.73
C THR A 312 19.14 26.35 -24.05
N GLY A 313 18.14 27.21 -23.86
CA GLY A 313 18.26 28.66 -23.99
C GLY A 313 19.27 29.26 -23.01
N VAL A 314 19.17 28.93 -21.72
CA VAL A 314 20.13 29.37 -20.68
C VAL A 314 21.54 28.85 -20.99
N ARG A 315 21.67 27.60 -21.44
CA ARG A 315 22.96 27.01 -21.82
C ARG A 315 23.58 27.67 -23.05
N SER A 316 22.78 28.09 -24.03
CA SER A 316 23.28 28.89 -25.16
C SER A 316 23.73 30.26 -24.70
N TRP A 317 22.90 30.95 -23.91
CA TRP A 317 23.23 32.27 -23.37
C TRP A 317 24.52 32.25 -22.54
N LEU A 318 24.73 31.24 -21.69
CA LEU A 318 25.97 31.08 -20.92
C LEU A 318 27.21 30.78 -21.78
N ARG A 319 27.02 30.18 -22.96
CA ARG A 319 28.11 29.95 -23.92
C ARG A 319 28.48 31.22 -24.67
N ASP A 320 27.47 31.99 -25.04
CA ASP A 320 27.62 33.18 -25.88
C ASP A 320 27.98 34.43 -25.05
N THR A 321 27.69 34.42 -23.76
CA THR A 321 28.04 35.48 -22.82
C THR A 321 29.30 35.06 -22.05
N ASP A 322 30.39 35.83 -22.15
CA ASP A 322 31.58 35.67 -21.31
C ASP A 322 31.25 36.11 -19.88
N VAL A 323 30.42 35.32 -19.18
CA VAL A 323 30.10 35.52 -17.76
C VAL A 323 31.30 35.03 -16.96
N ARG A 324 32.41 35.78 -17.03
CA ARG A 324 33.46 35.67 -16.02
C ARG A 324 32.83 36.10 -14.71
N ASN A 325 32.74 35.17 -13.77
CA ASN A 325 32.23 35.46 -12.45
C ASN A 325 33.25 36.32 -11.70
N THR A 326 33.23 37.63 -11.94
CA THR A 326 34.17 38.61 -11.34
C THR A 326 34.05 38.71 -9.82
N ALA A 327 33.01 38.10 -9.23
CA ALA A 327 32.84 37.99 -7.78
C ALA A 327 33.69 36.86 -7.15
N TRP A 328 34.18 35.91 -7.94
CA TRP A 328 35.09 34.87 -7.48
C TRP A 328 36.49 35.37 -7.78
N GLY A 329 37.25 35.70 -6.74
CA GLY A 329 38.64 36.12 -6.89
C GLY A 329 39.45 35.10 -7.69
N PRO A 330 40.64 35.48 -8.21
CA PRO A 330 41.47 34.66 -9.09
C PRO A 330 41.96 33.32 -8.50
N GLU A 331 41.54 32.95 -7.30
CA GLU A 331 42.06 31.85 -6.50
C GLU A 331 41.31 30.52 -6.70
N HIS A 332 40.24 30.50 -7.50
CA HIS A 332 39.39 29.31 -7.69
C HIS A 332 39.27 28.79 -9.13
N THR A 333 40.00 29.36 -10.10
CA THR A 333 39.91 28.93 -11.52
C THR A 333 40.80 27.74 -11.89
N SER A 334 41.63 27.23 -10.97
CA SER A 334 42.61 26.17 -11.24
C SER A 334 42.17 24.75 -10.86
N GLN A 335 40.87 24.48 -10.71
CA GLN A 335 40.35 23.14 -10.36
C GLN A 335 39.30 22.57 -11.32
N LEU A 336 39.21 23.09 -12.55
CA LEU A 336 38.28 22.56 -13.57
C LEU A 336 38.98 22.34 -14.91
N ASP A 337 40.12 21.63 -14.89
CA ASP A 337 40.69 20.96 -16.06
C ASP A 337 40.57 19.44 -15.92
#